data_AF-A0A932VGV0-F1
#
_entry.id   AF-A0A932VGV0-F1
#
_cell.length_a   1.000
_cell.length_b   1.000
_cell.length_c   1.000
_cell.angle_alpha   90.00
_cell.angle_beta   90.00
_cell.angle_gamma   90.00
#
_symmetry.space_group_name_H-M   'P 1'
#
loop_
_entity.id
_entity.type
_entity.pdbx_description
1 polymer ?
#
loop_
_entity_poly.entity_id
_entity_poly.type
_entity_poly.pdbx_seq_one_letter_code
_entity_poly.pdbx_strand_id
1 'polypeptide(L)'
;MRIGIDARFFGPQETGIGRYVDRLVFHLGQQDQTNDYMVFLRRAAWEQWQPPNERWHKVLADYHWYSLREQLWLPGIFNRAKLDLLHVPHFNVPVLYRRPFVVTIHDLILNQFPTERASTLGP
;
A
#
# COMPACT_ATOMS: atom_id res chain seq x y z
N MET A 1 -17.94 1.31 -5.01
CA MET A 1 -17.22 0.19 -4.36
C MET A 1 -16.33 0.75 -3.27
N ARG A 2 -15.94 -0.08 -2.30
CA ARG A 2 -14.94 0.28 -1.29
C ARG A 2 -13.56 -0.25 -1.66
N ILE A 3 -12.66 0.64 -2.05
CA ILE A 3 -11.32 0.31 -2.54
C ILE A 3 -10.29 0.67 -1.47
N GLY A 4 -9.42 -0.27 -1.12
CA GLY A 4 -8.28 -0.03 -0.24
C GLY A 4 -7.02 0.28 -1.04
N ILE A 5 -6.22 1.24 -0.60
CA ILE A 5 -4.91 1.54 -1.20
C ILE A 5 -3.87 1.44 -0.08
N ASP A 6 -2.92 0.50 -0.23
CA ASP A 6 -1.78 0.39 0.68
C ASP A 6 -0.78 1.52 0.39
N ALA A 7 -0.91 2.62 1.13
CA ALA A 7 -0.08 3.81 1.00
C ALA A 7 0.98 3.89 2.10
N ARG A 8 1.43 2.77 2.67
CA ARG A 8 2.46 2.79 3.73
C ARG A 8 3.84 3.28 3.26
N PHE A 9 4.10 3.20 1.95
CA PHE A 9 5.27 3.82 1.30
C PHE A 9 5.04 5.30 0.95
N PHE A 10 3.93 5.91 1.35
CA PHE A 10 3.73 7.35 1.17
C PHE A 10 4.59 8.13 2.17
N GLY A 11 5.26 9.19 1.71
CA GLY A 11 5.98 10.14 2.56
C GLY A 11 7.22 10.76 1.89
N PRO A 12 7.77 11.85 2.45
CA PRO A 12 8.87 12.63 1.88
C PRO A 12 10.22 11.90 1.86
N GLN A 13 10.36 10.85 2.66
CA GLN A 13 11.56 10.01 2.70
C GLN A 13 11.50 8.85 1.71
N GLU A 14 10.32 8.58 1.13
CA GLU A 14 10.07 7.40 0.31
C GLU A 14 10.28 7.72 -1.16
N THR A 15 11.20 6.99 -1.81
CA THR A 15 11.55 7.19 -3.22
C THR A 15 10.88 6.15 -4.11
N GLY A 16 10.63 6.50 -5.38
CA GLY A 16 10.02 5.60 -6.37
C GLY A 16 8.55 5.28 -6.08
N ILE A 17 8.30 4.21 -5.32
CA ILE A 17 6.97 3.70 -4.97
C ILE A 17 6.14 4.78 -4.29
N GLY A 18 6.70 5.49 -3.31
CA GLY A 18 5.98 6.54 -2.59
C GLY A 18 5.46 7.65 -3.49
N ARG A 19 6.26 8.07 -4.48
CA ARG A 19 5.86 9.07 -5.48
C ARG A 19 4.80 8.55 -6.44
N TYR A 20 4.85 7.26 -6.81
CA TYR A 20 3.79 6.63 -7.58
C TYR A 20 2.46 6.66 -6.82
N VAL A 21 2.46 6.25 -5.55
CA VAL A 21 1.27 6.22 -4.70
C VAL A 21 0.70 7.62 -4.48
N ASP A 22 1.56 8.60 -4.20
CA ASP A 22 1.17 10.01 -4.07
C ASP A 22 0.40 10.49 -5.30
N ARG A 23 0.96 10.29 -6.49
CA ARG A 23 0.33 10.73 -7.74
C ARG A 23 -0.91 9.92 -8.10
N LEU A 24 -0.92 8.62 -7.80
CA LEU A 24 -2.09 7.77 -7.99
C LEU A 24 -3.28 8.29 -7.17
N VAL A 25 -3.07 8.46 -5.86
CA VAL A 25 -4.11 8.94 -4.94
C VAL A 25 -4.56 10.36 -5.30
N PHE A 26 -3.63 11.24 -5.65
CA PHE A 26 -3.94 12.61 -6.05
C PHE A 26 -4.83 12.70 -7.30
N HIS A 27 -4.53 11.93 -8.35
CA HIS A 27 -5.32 11.98 -9.59
C HIS A 27 -6.64 11.22 -9.47
N LEU A 28 -6.65 10.07 -8.78
CA LEU A 28 -7.91 9.37 -8.46
C LEU A 28 -8.86 10.24 -7.64
N GLY A 29 -8.33 11.00 -6.67
CA GLY A 29 -9.12 11.92 -5.86
C GLY A 29 -9.80 13.06 -6.64
N GLN A 30 -9.27 13.40 -7.81
CA GLN A 30 -9.85 14.41 -8.71
C GLN A 30 -10.83 13.79 -9.72
N GLN A 31 -10.55 12.57 -10.19
CA GLN A 31 -11.28 11.96 -11.30
C GLN A 31 -12.43 11.06 -10.86
N ASP A 32 -12.26 10.28 -9.80
CA ASP A 32 -13.30 9.35 -9.34
C ASP A 32 -14.22 9.99 -8.29
N GLN A 33 -15.51 9.94 -8.57
CA GLN A 33 -16.58 10.50 -7.74
C GLN A 33 -17.56 9.42 -7.22
N THR A 34 -17.30 8.14 -7.52
CA THR A 34 -18.25 7.04 -7.33
C THR A 34 -17.82 6.02 -6.28
N ASN A 35 -16.52 5.85 -6.06
CA ASN A 35 -15.98 4.87 -5.12
C ASN A 35 -15.58 5.50 -3.78
N ASP A 36 -15.60 4.68 -2.74
CA ASP A 36 -15.09 5.02 -1.41
C ASP A 36 -13.69 4.45 -1.24
N TYR A 37 -12.74 5.27 -0.82
CA TYR A 37 -11.33 4.93 -0.74
C TYR A 37 -10.86 4.85 0.72
N MET A 38 -10.20 3.75 1.06
CA MET A 38 -9.55 3.52 2.36
C MET A 38 -8.03 3.57 2.14
N VAL A 39 -7.39 4.66 2.55
CA VAL A 39 -5.96 4.88 2.34
C VAL A 39 -5.21 4.50 3.61
N PHE A 40 -4.41 3.43 3.54
CA PHE A 40 -3.66 2.90 4.67
C PHE A 40 -2.31 3.62 4.80
N LEU A 41 -2.12 4.37 5.88
CA LEU A 41 -0.96 5.23 6.08
C LEU A 41 -0.19 4.87 7.35
N ARG A 42 1.13 5.07 7.33
CA ARG A 42 1.96 5.05 8.53
C ARG A 42 1.82 6.37 9.29
N ARG A 43 2.17 6.35 10.58
CA ARG A 43 2.10 7.55 11.43
C ARG A 43 2.94 8.71 10.88
N ALA A 44 4.09 8.41 10.29
CA ALA A 44 5.01 9.40 9.72
C ALA A 44 4.38 10.24 8.58
N ALA A 45 3.44 9.66 7.84
CA ALA A 45 2.76 10.28 6.69
C ALA A 45 1.33 10.72 7.00
N TRP A 46 0.84 10.44 8.21
CA TRP A 46 -0.56 10.66 8.61
C TRP A 46 -1.00 12.12 8.50
N GLU A 47 -0.16 13.04 8.96
CA GLU A 47 -0.45 14.48 8.95
C GLU A 47 -0.22 15.12 7.58
N GLN A 48 0.60 14.50 6.74
CA GLN A 48 1.03 15.08 5.47
C GLN A 48 0.01 14.87 4.36
N TRP A 49 -0.62 13.69 4.33
CA TRP A 49 -1.69 13.43 3.38
C TRP A 49 -3.00 13.99 3.92
N GLN A 50 -3.87 14.55 3.10
CA GLN A 50 -5.24 14.90 3.49
C GLN A 50 -6.23 14.30 2.50
N PRO A 51 -7.39 13.82 2.96
CA PRO A 51 -8.37 13.25 2.05
C PRO A 51 -8.96 14.36 1.18
N PRO A 52 -9.08 14.16 -0.13
CA PRO A 52 -9.58 15.18 -1.05
C PRO A 52 -11.08 15.48 -0.85
N ASN A 53 -11.86 14.51 -0.34
CA ASN A 53 -13.30 14.67 -0.06
C ASN A 53 -13.79 13.58 0.92
N GLU A 54 -15.10 13.58 1.23
CA GLU A 54 -15.73 12.70 2.22
C GLU A 54 -15.68 11.21 1.88
N ARG A 55 -15.46 10.84 0.61
CA ARG A 55 -15.33 9.44 0.17
C ARG A 55 -13.95 8.86 0.43
N TRP A 56 -12.99 9.69 0.82
CA TRP A 56 -11.62 9.30 1.09
C TRP A 56 -11.38 9.27 2.59
N HIS A 57 -10.93 8.11 3.09
CA HIS A 57 -10.77 7.88 4.51
C HIS A 57 -9.33 7.45 4.80
N LYS A 58 -8.73 8.07 5.82
CA LYS A 58 -7.43 7.63 6.35
C LYS A 58 -7.64 6.44 7.28
N VAL A 59 -6.79 5.42 7.13
CA VAL A 59 -6.72 4.30 8.07
C VAL A 59 -5.28 4.14 8.54
N LEU A 60 -5.07 4.17 9.86
CA LEU A 60 -3.73 4.05 10.43
C LEU A 60 -3.27 2.60 10.33
N ALA A 61 -2.15 2.38 9.62
CA ALA A 61 -1.50 1.09 9.42
C ALA A 61 0.00 1.24 9.72
N ASP A 62 0.32 1.48 10.99
CA ASP A 62 1.67 1.82 11.45
C ASP A 62 2.56 0.60 11.65
N TYR A 63 2.77 -0.16 10.56
CA TYR A 63 3.64 -1.33 10.53
C TYR A 63 4.80 -1.06 9.57
N HIS A 64 6.01 -1.32 10.05
CA HIS A 64 7.20 -1.26 9.22
C HIS A 64 7.15 -2.37 8.15
N TRP A 65 7.64 -2.04 6.96
CA TRP A 65 7.74 -2.98 5.84
C TRP A 65 8.62 -4.18 6.18
N TYR A 66 8.35 -5.31 5.52
CA TYR A 66 9.13 -6.55 5.64
C TYR A 66 9.23 -7.08 7.09
N SER A 67 8.24 -6.78 7.92
CA SER A 67 8.18 -7.29 9.29
C SER A 67 7.17 -8.44 9.41
N LEU A 68 7.46 -9.43 10.27
CA LEU A 68 6.48 -10.49 10.58
C LEU A 68 5.20 -9.92 11.19
N ARG A 69 5.30 -8.78 11.90
CA ARG A 69 4.14 -8.09 12.47
C ARG A 69 3.17 -7.63 11.39
N GLU A 70 3.69 -7.10 10.29
CA GLU A 70 2.87 -6.70 9.16
C GLU A 70 2.00 -7.87 8.65
N GLN A 71 2.65 -9.02 8.42
CA GLN A 71 2.02 -10.21 7.86
C GLN A 71 0.90 -10.78 8.75
N LEU A 72 1.02 -10.61 10.08
CA LEU A 72 0.02 -11.07 11.05
C LEU A 72 -1.11 -10.06 11.27
N TRP A 73 -0.81 -8.76 11.32
CA TRP A 73 -1.76 -7.74 11.80
C TRP A 73 -2.43 -6.93 10.68
N LEU A 74 -1.76 -6.68 9.54
CA LEU A 74 -2.38 -5.97 8.41
C LEU A 74 -3.62 -6.68 7.84
N PRO A 75 -3.66 -8.02 7.68
CA PRO A 75 -4.86 -8.69 7.22
C PRO A 75 -6.08 -8.33 8.08
N GLY A 76 -5.90 -8.20 9.41
CA GLY A 76 -6.95 -7.78 10.32
C GLY A 76 -7.46 -6.37 10.03
N ILE A 77 -6.57 -5.43 9.77
CA ILE A 77 -6.92 -4.04 9.43
C ILE A 77 -7.65 -3.98 8.08
N PHE A 78 -7.12 -4.65 7.06
CA PHE A 78 -7.73 -4.70 5.73
C PHE A 78 -9.11 -5.37 5.76
N ASN A 79 -9.26 -6.46 6.52
CA ASN A 79 -10.53 -7.16 6.65
C ASN A 79 -11.59 -6.34 7.40
N ARG A 80 -11.18 -5.58 8.42
CA ARG A 80 -12.09 -4.67 9.15
C ARG A 80 -12.61 -3.54 8.27
N ALA A 81 -11.82 -3.07 7.30
CA ALA A 81 -12.24 -2.04 6.36
C ALA A 81 -13.32 -2.52 5.37
N LYS A 82 -13.57 -3.84 5.26
CA LYS A 82 -14.57 -4.46 4.37
C LYS A 82 -14.40 -4.05 2.89
N LEU A 83 -13.18 -4.16 2.38
CA LEU A 83 -12.80 -3.75 1.02
C LEU A 83 -13.36 -4.68 -0.06
N ASP A 84 -13.92 -4.12 -1.12
CA ASP A 84 -14.25 -4.87 -2.34
C ASP A 84 -13.00 -5.20 -3.15
N LEU A 85 -12.00 -4.31 -3.11
CA LEU A 85 -10.72 -4.45 -3.78
C LEU A 85 -9.60 -3.82 -2.95
N LEU A 86 -8.46 -4.49 -2.81
CA LEU A 86 -7.24 -3.91 -2.23
C LEU A 86 -6.18 -3.71 -3.32
N HIS A 87 -5.66 -2.49 -3.45
CA HIS A 87 -4.50 -2.22 -4.29
C HIS A 87 -3.24 -2.11 -3.43
N VAL A 88 -2.27 -2.98 -3.71
CA VAL A 88 -0.95 -2.99 -3.07
C VAL A 88 0.09 -2.57 -4.12
N PRO A 89 0.62 -1.33 -4.06
CA PRO A 89 1.57 -0.79 -5.03
C PRO A 89 3.01 -1.29 -4.79
N HIS A 90 3.16 -2.46 -4.17
CA HIS A 90 4.44 -3.09 -3.88
C HIS A 90 4.24 -4.60 -3.77
N PHE A 91 5.32 -5.38 -3.90
CA PHE A 91 5.25 -6.84 -3.91
C PHE A 91 4.86 -7.48 -2.57
N ASN A 92 5.04 -6.75 -1.45
CA ASN A 92 4.82 -7.27 -0.09
C ASN A 92 3.33 -7.28 0.34
N VAL A 93 2.51 -8.10 -0.32
CA VAL A 93 1.11 -8.35 0.10
C VAL A 93 1.09 -9.27 1.33
N PRO A 94 0.23 -9.01 2.34
CA PRO A 94 0.07 -9.95 3.45
C PRO A 94 -0.46 -11.31 2.98
N VAL A 95 0.30 -12.38 3.27
CA VAL A 95 0.00 -13.77 2.82
C VAL A 95 -1.38 -14.25 3.31
N LEU A 96 -1.84 -13.77 4.46
CA LEU A 96 -3.13 -14.14 5.04
C LEU A 96 -4.32 -13.34 4.50
N TYR A 97 -4.09 -12.36 3.61
CA TYR A 97 -5.18 -11.63 2.96
C TYR A 97 -5.78 -12.45 1.80
N ARG A 98 -7.08 -12.76 1.89
CA ARG A 98 -7.77 -13.69 0.97
C ARG A 98 -8.88 -13.05 0.12
N ARG A 99 -9.04 -11.73 0.20
CA ARG A 99 -10.06 -10.98 -0.58
C ARG A 99 -9.45 -10.48 -1.89
N PRO A 100 -10.25 -10.00 -2.87
CA PRO A 100 -9.72 -9.51 -4.13
C PRO A 100 -8.66 -8.41 -3.93
N PHE A 101 -7.52 -8.57 -4.60
CA PHE A 101 -6.45 -7.58 -4.57
C PHE A 101 -5.75 -7.44 -5.93
N VAL A 102 -5.12 -6.29 -6.13
CA VAL A 102 -4.25 -5.97 -7.27
C VAL A 102 -2.87 -5.64 -6.70
N VAL A 103 -1.83 -6.19 -7.31
CA VAL A 103 -0.45 -5.87 -6.98
C VAL A 103 0.18 -5.12 -8.14
N THR A 104 0.89 -4.04 -7.84
CA THR A 104 1.78 -3.40 -8.80
C THR A 104 3.21 -3.76 -8.47
N ILE A 105 3.87 -4.45 -9.40
CA ILE A 105 5.30 -4.75 -9.35
C ILE A 105 5.99 -3.75 -10.27
N HIS A 106 6.82 -2.87 -9.71
CA HIS A 106 7.44 -1.77 -10.44
C HIS A 106 8.63 -2.21 -11.30
N ASP A 107 9.41 -3.18 -10.82
CA ASP A 107 10.51 -3.79 -11.53
C ASP A 107 10.75 -5.22 -11.00
N LEU A 108 11.60 -5.97 -11.71
CA LEU A 108 12.00 -7.32 -11.33
C LEU A 108 13.49 -7.36 -10.97
N ILE A 109 14.07 -6.27 -10.47
CA ILE A 109 15.52 -6.16 -10.28
C ILE A 109 16.05 -7.21 -9.30
N LEU A 110 15.30 -7.48 -8.24
CA LEU A 110 15.64 -8.50 -7.23
C LEU A 110 15.59 -9.94 -7.80
N ASN A 111 14.83 -10.14 -8.88
CA ASN A 111 14.70 -11.45 -9.54
C ASN A 111 15.71 -11.62 -10.68
N GLN A 112 16.01 -10.56 -11.43
CA GLN A 112 16.91 -10.61 -12.60
C GLN A 112 18.38 -10.38 -12.24
N PHE A 113 18.65 -9.68 -11.14
CA PHE A 113 20.00 -9.37 -10.66
C PHE A 113 20.13 -9.85 -9.21
N PRO A 114 20.15 -11.18 -8.98
CA PRO A 114 20.33 -11.73 -7.65
C PRO A 114 21.66 -11.25 -7.07
N THR A 115 21.60 -10.72 -5.86
CA THR A 115 22.77 -10.36 -5.06
C THR A 115 22.66 -11.04 -3.71
N GLU A 116 23.77 -11.28 -3.02
CA GLU A 116 23.74 -11.84 -1.65
C GLU A 116 22.94 -10.96 -0.67
N ARG A 117 22.71 -9.68 -1.01
CA ARG A 117 21.82 -8.77 -0.28
C ARG A 117 20.33 -8.97 -0.58
N ALA A 118 19.99 -9.55 -1.73
CA ALA A 118 18.62 -9.79 -2.17
C ALA A 118 18.09 -11.16 -1.75
N SER A 119 18.94 -12.20 -1.72
CA SER A 119 18.55 -13.57 -1.41
C SER A 119 19.74 -14.43 -0.98
N THR A 120 19.49 -15.49 -0.18
CA THR A 120 20.50 -16.51 0.16
C THR A 120 20.74 -17.53 -0.97
N LEU A 121 19.89 -17.56 -2.01
CA LEU A 121 20.28 -18.12 -3.30
C LEU A 121 21.32 -17.17 -3.90
N GLY A 122 22.57 -17.61 -3.89
CA GLY A 122 23.66 -16.93 -4.60
C GLY A 122 23.39 -16.87 -6.11
N PRO A 123 24.20 -16.09 -6.86
CA PRO A 123 24.17 -16.09 -8.32
C PRO A 123 24.42 -17.48 -8.92
#